data_AF-A0A9E5LPN7-F1
#
_entry.id   AF-A0A9E5LPN7-F1
#
_cell.length_a   1.000
_cell.length_b   1.000
_cell.length_c   1.000
_cell.angle_alpha   90.00
_cell.angle_beta   90.00
_cell.angle_gamma   90.00
#
_symmetry.space_group_name_H-M   'P 1'
#
loop_
_entity.id
_entity.type
_entity.pdbx_description
1 polymer ?
#
loop_
_entity_poly.entity_id
_entity_poly.type
_entity_poly.pdbx_seq_one_letter_code
_entity_poly.pdbx_strand_id
1 'polypeptide(L)'
;MASVALLYSLAQDGELPSNFKLLNRQGVPWVPLIAAVVLPVIVLESTRGLEALASLYAIGVVGAIGLNIGSCSLNRSLPMKPWQRGVMMATAFLMVAIWLTIAVTKPQALVFAFVMCGAGLAMREMTRVKAPLEAVVPVPGPRLQEEPAIAEEGAEETGRILVAARGLTAAARFALEEAQLRSARLYFLFVREVQVATDVSGNLEDDKEAKQVLEEVRRVAADQKVLLTPVYCVSNRASDMITEMAATLGADLVVLGGSRRKVLVNLLRGDTVQQVSHSLPEEIRLVVVG
;
A
#
# COMPACT_ATOMS: atom_id res chain seq x y z
N MET A 1 -12.66 3.25 8.28
CA MET A 1 -11.63 3.37 7.24
C MET A 1 -10.21 3.34 7.81
N ALA A 2 -9.88 4.16 8.81
CA ALA A 2 -8.53 4.18 9.41
C ALA A 2 -8.08 2.82 9.99
N SER A 3 -8.95 2.09 10.68
CA SER A 3 -8.63 0.75 11.23
C SER A 3 -8.30 -0.28 10.15
N VAL A 4 -9.02 -0.27 9.04
CA VAL A 4 -8.81 -1.15 7.88
C VAL A 4 -7.45 -0.87 7.25
N ALA A 5 -7.11 0.41 7.10
CA ALA A 5 -5.83 0.85 6.57
C ALA A 5 -4.65 0.40 7.45
N LEU A 6 -4.77 0.62 8.75
CA LEU A 6 -3.76 0.23 9.73
C LEU A 6 -3.54 -1.29 9.74
N LEU A 7 -4.60 -2.08 9.81
CA LEU A 7 -4.50 -3.56 9.80
C LEU A 7 -3.88 -4.09 8.50
N TYR A 8 -4.22 -3.48 7.36
CA TYR A 8 -3.65 -3.87 6.08
C TYR A 8 -2.17 -3.48 5.97
N SER A 9 -1.79 -2.27 6.40
CA SER A 9 -0.38 -1.81 6.44
C SER A 9 0.47 -2.68 7.36
N LEU A 10 -0.02 -2.98 8.57
CA LEU A 10 0.67 -3.86 9.51
C LEU A 10 0.88 -5.28 8.94
N ALA A 11 -0.05 -5.76 8.12
CA ALA A 11 0.11 -7.04 7.43
C ALA A 11 1.18 -6.98 6.32
N GLN A 12 1.34 -5.84 5.65
CA GLN A 12 2.42 -5.64 4.69
C GLN A 12 3.80 -5.65 5.35
N ASP A 13 3.91 -5.05 6.53
CA ASP A 13 5.15 -5.03 7.33
C ASP A 13 5.46 -6.38 8.01
N GLY A 14 4.65 -7.42 7.77
CA GLY A 14 4.81 -8.75 8.36
C GLY A 14 4.43 -8.83 9.84
N GLU A 15 3.78 -7.80 10.39
CA GLU A 15 3.32 -7.79 11.78
C GLU A 15 1.99 -8.54 11.99
N LEU A 16 1.27 -8.87 10.92
CA LEU A 16 0.01 -9.62 10.93
C LEU A 16 -0.01 -10.76 9.88
N PRO A 17 -0.93 -11.76 10.01
CA PRO A 17 -1.02 -12.91 9.10
C PRO A 17 -1.21 -12.50 7.66
N SER A 18 -0.65 -13.27 6.71
CA SER A 18 -0.77 -13.01 5.27
C SER A 18 -2.21 -12.89 4.78
N ASN A 19 -3.17 -13.50 5.48
CA ASN A 19 -4.61 -13.36 5.21
C ASN A 19 -5.09 -11.90 5.26
N PHE A 20 -4.44 -11.04 6.07
CA PHE A 20 -4.77 -9.62 6.18
C PHE A 20 -4.29 -8.80 4.98
N LYS A 21 -3.41 -9.36 4.12
CA LYS A 21 -3.01 -8.76 2.83
C LYS A 21 -4.03 -9.01 1.71
N LEU A 22 -5.03 -9.88 1.91
CA LEU A 22 -5.94 -10.30 0.85
C LEU A 22 -6.90 -9.18 0.43
N LEU A 23 -6.89 -8.88 -0.87
CA LEU A 23 -7.75 -7.89 -1.50
C LEU A 23 -8.91 -8.57 -2.24
N ASN A 24 -10.10 -7.98 -2.18
CA ASN A 24 -11.21 -8.38 -3.03
C ASN A 24 -11.03 -7.78 -4.45
N ARG A 25 -11.86 -8.20 -5.41
CA ARG A 25 -11.84 -7.73 -6.81
C ARG A 25 -11.88 -6.20 -6.98
N GLN A 26 -12.44 -5.50 -6.00
CA GLN A 26 -12.53 -4.04 -5.97
C GLN A 26 -11.27 -3.36 -5.38
N GLY A 27 -10.26 -4.10 -4.94
CA GLY A 27 -9.05 -3.57 -4.28
C GLY A 27 -9.24 -3.23 -2.80
N VAL A 28 -10.28 -3.77 -2.16
CA VAL A 28 -10.57 -3.54 -0.74
C VAL A 28 -10.03 -4.72 0.09
N PRO A 29 -9.25 -4.48 1.15
CA PRO A 29 -8.77 -5.55 2.02
C PRO A 29 -9.91 -6.10 2.88
N TRP A 30 -10.41 -7.28 2.51
CA TRP A 30 -11.69 -7.78 3.02
C TRP A 30 -11.57 -8.38 4.44
N VAL A 31 -10.45 -9.03 4.77
CA VAL A 31 -10.21 -9.55 6.13
C VAL A 31 -10.08 -8.40 7.15
N PRO A 32 -9.25 -7.36 6.91
CA PRO A 32 -9.26 -6.16 7.75
C PRO A 32 -10.62 -5.48 7.88
N LEU A 33 -11.43 -5.48 6.81
CA LEU A 33 -12.78 -4.92 6.84
C LEU A 33 -13.69 -5.69 7.81
N ILE A 34 -13.69 -7.02 7.73
CA ILE A 34 -14.47 -7.86 8.66
C ILE A 34 -14.01 -7.61 10.09
N ALA A 35 -12.70 -7.62 10.36
CA ALA A 35 -12.16 -7.37 11.69
C ALA A 35 -12.57 -5.98 12.22
N ALA A 36 -12.51 -4.94 11.37
CA ALA A 36 -12.88 -3.58 11.73
C ALA A 36 -14.38 -3.40 12.05
N VAL A 37 -15.24 -4.32 11.60
CA VAL A 37 -16.68 -4.32 11.90
C VAL A 37 -16.99 -5.22 13.10
N VAL A 38 -16.46 -6.45 13.09
CA VAL A 38 -16.77 -7.47 14.10
C VAL A 38 -16.19 -7.11 15.46
N LEU A 39 -14.96 -6.58 15.52
CA LEU A 39 -14.31 -6.30 16.80
C LEU A 39 -15.06 -5.23 17.62
N PRO A 40 -15.47 -4.08 17.06
CA PRO A 40 -16.34 -3.14 17.77
C PRO A 40 -17.69 -3.74 18.20
N VAL A 41 -18.31 -4.60 17.37
CA VAL A 41 -19.58 -5.27 17.72
C VAL A 41 -19.40 -6.18 18.94
N ILE A 42 -18.34 -6.98 18.98
CA ILE A 42 -18.02 -7.85 20.13
C ILE A 42 -17.80 -7.01 21.39
N VAL A 43 -17.09 -5.88 21.29
CA VAL A 43 -16.85 -4.99 22.43
C VAL A 43 -18.16 -4.38 22.94
N LEU A 44 -19.05 -3.96 22.04
CA LEU A 44 -20.36 -3.40 22.41
C LEU A 44 -21.27 -4.43 23.08
N GLU A 45 -21.25 -5.69 22.64
CA GLU A 45 -22.03 -6.77 23.26
C GLU A 45 -21.46 -7.20 24.62
N SER A 46 -20.13 -7.27 24.72
CA SER A 46 -19.44 -7.67 25.95
C SER A 46 -19.47 -6.60 27.04
N THR A 47 -19.64 -5.32 26.67
CA THR A 47 -19.55 -4.19 27.61
C THR A 47 -20.92 -3.65 27.97
N ARG A 48 -21.33 -3.82 29.22
CA ARG A 48 -22.62 -3.30 29.71
C ARG A 48 -22.47 -1.87 30.21
N GLY A 49 -22.94 -0.92 29.41
CA GLY A 49 -23.08 0.49 29.81
C GLY A 49 -21.96 1.41 29.34
N LEU A 50 -22.29 2.70 29.28
CA LEU A 50 -21.42 3.76 28.75
C LEU A 50 -20.13 3.94 29.57
N GLU A 51 -20.22 3.82 30.90
CA GLU A 51 -19.08 4.02 31.79
C GLU A 51 -17.98 2.96 31.56
N ALA A 52 -18.37 1.69 31.40
CA ALA A 52 -17.44 0.62 31.11
C ALA A 52 -16.78 0.82 29.73
N LEU A 53 -17.56 1.21 28.71
CA LEU A 53 -17.04 1.50 27.37
C LEU A 53 -16.05 2.67 27.38
N ALA A 54 -16.35 3.73 28.14
CA ALA A 54 -15.45 4.86 28.33
C ALA A 54 -14.14 4.44 29.00
N SER A 55 -14.19 3.54 29.99
CA SER A 55 -12.98 3.03 30.65
C SER A 55 -12.11 2.17 29.74
N LEU A 56 -12.71 1.35 28.86
CA LEU A 56 -12.00 0.55 27.84
C LEU A 56 -11.33 1.44 26.80
N TYR A 57 -12.02 2.49 26.35
CA TYR A 57 -11.44 3.46 25.42
C TYR A 57 -10.29 4.24 26.09
N ALA A 58 -10.50 4.70 27.32
CA ALA A 58 -9.52 5.51 28.04
C ALA A 58 -8.22 4.72 28.31
N ILE A 59 -8.30 3.46 28.74
CA ILE A 59 -7.10 2.64 28.98
C ILE A 59 -6.31 2.40 27.68
N GLY A 60 -7.00 2.19 26.55
CA GLY A 60 -6.37 1.98 25.25
C GLY A 60 -5.71 3.25 24.70
N VAL A 61 -6.45 4.36 24.65
CA VAL A 61 -5.96 5.62 24.07
C VAL A 61 -4.87 6.25 24.91
N VAL A 62 -5.04 6.35 26.23
CA VAL A 62 -4.02 6.90 27.13
C VAL A 62 -2.77 6.02 27.10
N GLY A 63 -2.94 4.69 27.04
CA GLY A 63 -1.82 3.76 26.90
C GLY A 63 -1.04 3.96 25.60
N ALA A 64 -1.72 4.03 24.46
CA ALA A 64 -1.09 4.22 23.15
C ALA A 64 -0.36 5.59 23.06
N ILE A 65 -0.99 6.67 23.53
CA ILE A 65 -0.38 8.01 23.56
C ILE A 65 0.83 8.01 24.50
N GLY A 66 0.69 7.45 25.70
CA GLY A 66 1.77 7.36 26.69
C GLY A 66 2.97 6.58 26.15
N LEU A 67 2.75 5.44 25.50
CA LEU A 67 3.80 4.65 24.87
C LEU A 67 4.47 5.39 23.72
N ASN A 68 3.70 6.08 22.86
CA ASN A 68 4.26 6.82 21.73
C ASN A 68 5.13 7.99 22.19
N ILE A 69 4.60 8.86 23.07
CA ILE A 69 5.35 10.02 23.59
C ILE A 69 6.52 9.54 24.45
N GLY A 70 6.32 8.52 25.28
CA GLY A 70 7.37 7.93 26.11
C GLY A 70 8.52 7.38 25.28
N SER A 71 8.21 6.59 24.24
CA SER A 71 9.21 6.02 23.33
C SER A 71 10.00 7.11 22.61
N CYS A 72 9.32 8.11 22.06
CA CYS A 72 9.98 9.27 21.43
C CYS A 72 10.88 10.02 22.41
N SER A 73 10.45 10.21 23.66
CA SER A 73 11.24 10.92 24.65
C SER A 73 12.46 10.13 25.12
N LEU A 74 12.35 8.79 25.24
CA LEU A 74 13.46 7.92 25.63
C LEU A 74 14.46 7.63 24.49
N ASN A 75 14.02 7.76 23.23
CA ASN A 75 14.85 7.45 22.06
C ASN A 75 15.97 8.50 21.83
N ARG A 76 17.19 8.20 22.30
CA ARG A 76 18.36 9.09 22.18
C ARG A 76 18.76 9.41 20.73
N SER A 77 18.33 8.63 19.75
CA SER A 77 18.67 8.83 18.34
C SER A 77 17.90 9.98 17.67
N LEU A 78 16.85 10.51 18.31
CA LEU A 78 16.08 11.62 17.77
C LEU A 78 16.75 12.97 18.12
N PRO A 79 17.07 13.81 17.12
CA PRO A 79 17.64 15.14 17.35
C PRO A 79 16.58 16.08 17.95
N MET A 80 16.56 16.24 19.27
CA MET A 80 15.62 17.10 19.99
C MET A 80 16.33 17.99 21.02
N LYS A 81 15.81 19.20 21.23
CA LYS A 81 16.31 20.10 22.28
C LYS A 81 15.98 19.50 23.66
N PRO A 82 16.86 19.67 24.66
CA PRO A 82 16.66 19.06 25.99
C PRO A 82 15.39 19.54 26.69
N TRP A 83 14.96 20.79 26.47
CA TRP A 83 13.68 21.29 27.00
C TRP A 83 12.46 20.61 26.38
N GLN A 84 12.46 20.40 25.05
CA GLN A 84 11.36 19.70 24.36
C GLN A 84 11.24 18.26 24.88
N ARG A 85 12.38 17.61 25.09
CA ARG A 85 12.46 16.27 25.67
C ARG A 85 11.92 16.24 27.11
N GLY A 86 12.27 17.23 27.92
CA GLY A 86 11.75 17.40 29.27
C GLY A 86 10.23 17.52 29.32
N VAL A 87 9.65 18.38 28.46
CA VAL A 87 8.20 18.53 28.34
C VAL A 87 7.53 17.24 27.87
N MET A 88 8.09 16.55 26.87
CA MET A 88 7.56 15.25 26.41
C MET A 88 7.63 14.19 27.51
N MET A 89 8.71 14.13 28.28
CA MET A 89 8.85 13.23 29.43
C MET A 89 7.82 13.52 30.53
N ALA A 90 7.60 14.79 30.86
CA ALA A 90 6.59 15.18 31.83
C ALA A 90 5.18 14.76 31.39
N THR A 91 4.84 15.00 30.12
CA THR A 91 3.56 14.56 29.55
C THR A 91 3.43 13.03 29.51
N ALA A 92 4.48 12.31 29.16
CA ALA A 92 4.48 10.84 29.19
C ALA A 92 4.26 10.31 30.61
N PHE A 93 4.91 10.92 31.62
CA PHE A 93 4.72 10.55 33.01
C PHE A 93 3.28 10.80 33.48
N LEU A 94 2.69 11.94 33.11
CA LEU A 94 1.29 12.25 33.39
C LEU A 94 0.35 11.22 32.75
N MET A 95 0.58 10.86 31.47
CA MET A 95 -0.21 9.83 30.78
C MET A 95 -0.10 8.47 31.47
N VAL A 96 1.10 8.07 31.91
CA VAL A 96 1.31 6.83 32.66
C VAL A 96 0.61 6.87 34.01
N ALA A 97 0.63 8.00 34.73
CA ALA A 97 -0.08 8.14 36.00
C ALA A 97 -1.60 8.01 35.83
N ILE A 98 -2.17 8.63 34.78
CA ILE A 98 -3.59 8.48 34.43
C ILE A 98 -3.90 7.03 34.07
N TRP A 99 -3.06 6.41 33.23
CA TRP A 99 -3.23 5.02 32.83
C TRP A 99 -3.21 4.07 34.03
N LEU A 100 -2.26 4.25 34.95
CA LEU A 100 -2.15 3.45 36.18
C LEU A 100 -3.37 3.65 37.09
N THR A 101 -3.89 4.87 37.17
CA THR A 101 -5.12 5.17 37.92
C THR A 101 -6.31 4.41 37.34
N ILE A 102 -6.47 4.38 36.01
CA ILE A 102 -7.55 3.62 35.35
C ILE A 102 -7.35 2.12 35.55
N ALA A 103 -6.12 1.63 35.40
CA ALA A 103 -5.74 0.23 35.61
C ALA A 103 -6.15 -0.30 36.99
N VAL A 104 -5.92 0.48 38.05
CA VAL A 104 -6.25 0.09 39.43
C VAL A 104 -7.74 0.26 39.73
N THR A 105 -8.36 1.35 39.27
CA THR A 105 -9.77 1.66 39.59
C THR A 105 -10.79 0.83 38.80
N LYS A 106 -10.42 0.36 37.60
CA LYS A 106 -11.31 -0.39 36.70
C LYS A 106 -10.63 -1.69 36.22
N PRO A 107 -10.59 -2.75 37.05
CA PRO A 107 -9.87 -3.99 36.72
C PRO A 107 -10.41 -4.69 35.46
N GLN A 108 -11.70 -4.53 35.16
CA GLN A 108 -12.31 -5.02 33.91
C GLN A 108 -11.66 -4.43 32.65
N ALA A 109 -11.30 -3.14 32.67
CA ALA A 109 -10.63 -2.48 31.55
C ALA A 109 -9.19 -2.97 31.40
N LEU A 110 -8.52 -3.25 32.52
CA LEU A 110 -7.18 -3.84 32.53
C LEU A 110 -7.17 -5.24 31.94
N VAL A 111 -8.08 -6.13 32.36
CA VAL A 111 -8.18 -7.49 31.81
C VAL A 111 -8.42 -7.44 30.30
N PHE A 112 -9.33 -6.57 29.86
CA PHE A 112 -9.57 -6.34 28.43
C PHE A 112 -8.29 -5.90 27.69
N ALA A 113 -7.57 -4.91 28.22
CA ALA A 113 -6.34 -4.42 27.63
C ALA A 113 -5.26 -5.52 27.55
N PHE A 114 -5.09 -6.33 28.59
CA PHE A 114 -4.16 -7.46 28.59
C PHE A 114 -4.53 -8.52 27.55
N VAL A 115 -5.82 -8.87 27.44
CA VAL A 115 -6.29 -9.83 26.43
C VAL A 115 -6.05 -9.31 25.01
N MET A 116 -6.38 -8.04 24.74
CA MET A 116 -6.17 -7.44 23.43
C MET A 116 -4.68 -7.31 23.06
N CYS A 117 -3.85 -6.80 23.98
CA CYS A 117 -2.41 -6.72 23.76
C CYS A 117 -1.78 -8.12 23.62
N GLY A 118 -2.19 -9.07 24.45
CA GLY A 118 -1.73 -10.45 24.39
C GLY A 118 -2.08 -11.12 23.07
N ALA A 119 -3.33 -10.98 22.61
CA ALA A 119 -3.76 -11.51 21.32
C ALA A 119 -3.00 -10.87 20.15
N GLY A 120 -2.81 -9.54 20.17
CA GLY A 120 -2.06 -8.82 19.15
C GLY A 120 -0.58 -9.24 19.09
N LEU A 121 0.08 -9.34 20.25
CA LEU A 121 1.48 -9.78 20.35
C LEU A 121 1.63 -11.25 19.97
N ALA A 122 0.72 -12.13 20.40
CA ALA A 122 0.74 -13.54 20.00
C ALA A 122 0.58 -13.70 18.49
N MET A 123 -0.36 -12.96 17.89
CA MET A 123 -0.56 -12.96 16.44
C MET A 123 0.69 -12.46 15.69
N ARG A 124 1.34 -11.42 16.21
CA ARG A 124 2.61 -10.88 15.69
C ARG A 124 3.79 -11.85 15.82
N GLU A 125 3.86 -12.61 16.91
CA GLU A 125 4.93 -13.59 17.11
C GLU A 125 4.73 -14.79 16.17
N MET A 126 3.49 -15.27 16.04
CA MET A 126 3.14 -16.36 15.13
C MET A 126 3.43 -16.02 13.66
N THR A 127 3.34 -14.75 13.27
CA THR A 127 3.70 -14.30 11.92
C THR A 127 5.20 -14.16 11.74
N ARG A 128 5.91 -13.58 12.70
CA ARG A 128 7.38 -13.45 12.66
C ARG A 128 8.09 -14.80 12.62
N VAL A 129 7.59 -15.80 13.36
CA VAL A 129 8.14 -17.17 13.38
C VAL A 129 7.95 -17.88 12.03
N LYS A 130 6.93 -17.51 11.26
CA LYS A 130 6.64 -18.10 9.93
C LYS A 130 7.18 -17.29 8.77
N ALA A 131 7.60 -16.05 8.99
CA ALA A 131 8.22 -15.22 7.98
C ALA A 131 9.68 -15.68 7.77
N PRO A 132 10.09 -16.02 6.53
CA PRO A 132 11.51 -16.10 6.20
C PRO A 132 12.22 -14.83 6.66
N LEU A 133 13.45 -14.96 7.17
CA LEU A 133 14.33 -13.88 7.60
C LEU A 133 14.70 -12.96 6.41
N GLU A 134 13.73 -12.25 5.84
CA GLU A 134 14.01 -11.11 4.97
C GLU A 134 14.08 -9.88 5.85
N ALA A 135 15.30 -9.36 5.97
CA ALA A 135 15.61 -8.15 6.68
C ALA A 135 14.68 -7.03 6.22
N VAL A 136 13.84 -6.53 7.13
CA VAL A 136 13.10 -5.28 6.96
C VAL A 136 14.12 -4.16 6.86
N VAL A 137 14.57 -3.85 5.64
CA VAL A 137 15.27 -2.60 5.38
C VAL A 137 14.19 -1.51 5.35
N PRO A 138 14.24 -0.51 6.23
CA PRO A 138 13.35 0.63 6.14
C PRO A 138 13.79 1.44 4.91
N VAL A 139 12.98 1.45 3.86
CA VAL A 139 13.17 2.37 2.74
C VAL A 139 11.88 3.15 2.57
N PRO A 140 11.87 4.46 2.90
CA PRO A 140 10.80 5.36 2.52
C PRO A 140 10.95 5.65 1.01
N GLY A 141 9.96 5.24 0.23
CA GLY A 141 9.86 5.52 -1.20
C GLY A 141 9.08 4.42 -1.93
N PRO A 142 8.35 4.74 -3.00
CA PRO A 142 7.74 3.72 -3.85
C PRO A 142 8.86 2.84 -4.39
N ARG A 143 8.93 1.59 -3.93
CA ARG A 143 9.89 0.62 -4.45
C ARG A 143 9.48 0.29 -5.88
N LEU A 144 10.21 0.87 -6.83
CA LEU A 144 10.32 0.33 -8.18
C LEU A 144 10.94 -1.06 -8.05
N GLN A 145 10.12 -2.09 -8.10
CA GLN A 145 10.61 -3.45 -8.23
C GLN A 145 10.78 -3.70 -9.73
N GLU A 146 11.83 -3.11 -10.29
CA GLU A 146 12.36 -3.49 -11.60
C GLU A 146 12.96 -4.89 -11.43
N GLU A 147 12.34 -5.91 -12.03
CA GLU A 147 13.09 -7.15 -12.27
C GLU A 147 14.32 -6.78 -13.11
N PRO A 148 15.51 -7.35 -12.82
CA PRO A 148 16.73 -6.98 -13.51
C PRO A 148 16.51 -7.15 -15.00
N ALA A 149 16.44 -6.01 -15.70
CA ALA A 149 16.60 -5.98 -17.13
C ALA A 149 17.91 -6.69 -17.40
N ILE A 150 17.87 -7.69 -18.28
CA ILE A 150 19.08 -8.20 -18.92
C ILE A 150 19.76 -6.95 -19.44
N ALA A 151 20.91 -6.61 -18.86
CA ALA A 151 21.69 -5.44 -19.18
C ALA A 151 22.29 -5.65 -20.57
N GLU A 152 21.48 -5.37 -21.59
CA GLU A 152 21.96 -5.02 -22.93
C GLU A 152 22.05 -3.50 -22.94
N GLU A 153 23.14 -2.99 -22.35
CA GLU A 153 23.60 -1.63 -22.60
C GLU A 153 23.91 -1.50 -24.10
N GLY A 154 23.24 -0.57 -24.79
CA GLY A 154 23.74 -0.06 -26.08
C GLY A 154 22.85 -0.21 -27.32
N ALA A 155 21.53 -0.36 -27.20
CA ALA A 155 20.64 -0.04 -28.33
C ALA A 155 20.31 1.46 -28.29
N GLU A 156 20.52 2.19 -29.38
CA GLU A 156 20.03 3.57 -29.54
C GLU A 156 18.49 3.58 -29.43
N GLU A 157 17.98 3.74 -28.21
CA GLU A 157 16.54 3.78 -27.93
C GLU A 157 15.96 5.02 -28.63
N THR A 158 15.25 4.81 -29.74
CA THR A 158 14.70 5.90 -30.56
C THR A 158 13.43 6.51 -29.94
N GLY A 159 12.94 5.95 -28.84
CA GLY A 159 11.84 6.48 -28.05
C GLY A 159 11.45 5.54 -26.90
N ARG A 160 10.69 6.08 -25.94
CA ARG A 160 10.18 5.36 -24.77
C ARG A 160 8.66 5.37 -24.77
N ILE A 161 8.07 4.18 -24.76
CA ILE A 161 6.62 3.99 -24.75
C ILE A 161 6.22 3.43 -23.39
N LEU A 162 5.27 4.06 -22.70
CA LEU A 162 4.68 3.56 -21.47
C LEU A 162 3.27 3.04 -21.76
N VAL A 163 2.99 1.79 -21.41
CA VAL A 163 1.63 1.24 -21.46
C VAL A 163 1.15 0.86 -20.08
N ALA A 164 -0.02 1.35 -19.68
CA ALA A 164 -0.65 0.97 -18.42
C ALA A 164 -1.79 -0.03 -18.68
N ALA A 165 -1.59 -1.29 -18.31
CA ALA A 165 -2.55 -2.36 -18.56
C ALA A 165 -2.54 -3.45 -17.48
N ARG A 166 -3.67 -4.16 -17.33
CA ARG A 166 -3.85 -5.29 -16.41
C ARG A 166 -3.87 -6.66 -17.11
N GLY A 167 -3.27 -6.75 -18.27
CA GLY A 167 -3.31 -7.94 -19.13
C GLY A 167 -2.96 -7.60 -20.57
N LEU A 168 -3.00 -8.62 -21.43
CA LEU A 168 -2.78 -8.49 -22.88
C LEU A 168 -4.00 -7.86 -23.60
N THR A 169 -4.31 -6.61 -23.24
CA THR A 169 -5.42 -5.83 -23.80
C THR A 169 -5.11 -5.32 -25.21
N ALA A 170 -6.11 -4.75 -25.90
CA ALA A 170 -5.90 -4.10 -27.20
C ALA A 170 -4.84 -2.99 -27.13
N ALA A 171 -4.82 -2.22 -26.03
CA ALA A 171 -3.77 -1.23 -25.77
C ALA A 171 -2.39 -1.85 -25.58
N ALA A 172 -2.28 -2.97 -24.86
CA ALA A 172 -1.00 -3.68 -24.70
C ALA A 172 -0.47 -4.19 -26.04
N ARG A 173 -1.34 -4.75 -26.89
CA ARG A 173 -0.97 -5.23 -28.24
C ARG A 173 -0.55 -4.08 -29.15
N PHE A 174 -1.32 -2.99 -29.17
CA PHE A 174 -0.98 -1.79 -29.92
C PHE A 174 0.38 -1.20 -29.48
N ALA A 175 0.63 -1.14 -28.17
CA ALA A 175 1.89 -0.64 -27.65
C ALA A 175 3.09 -1.55 -28.02
N LEU A 176 2.89 -2.87 -28.04
CA LEU A 176 3.89 -3.83 -28.51
C LEU A 176 4.20 -3.66 -30.00
N GLU A 177 3.18 -3.51 -30.84
CA GLU A 177 3.33 -3.26 -32.28
C GLU A 177 4.02 -1.91 -32.55
N GLU A 178 3.62 -0.84 -31.87
CA GLU A 178 4.27 0.48 -31.99
C GLU A 178 5.72 0.45 -31.50
N ALA A 179 6.02 -0.28 -30.43
CA ALA A 179 7.38 -0.45 -29.93
C ALA A 179 8.26 -1.21 -30.94
N GLN A 180 7.69 -2.23 -31.60
CA GLN A 180 8.37 -2.97 -32.66
C GLN A 180 8.63 -2.10 -33.89
N LEU A 181 7.66 -1.31 -34.33
CA LEU A 181 7.78 -0.45 -35.51
C LEU A 181 8.79 0.68 -35.32
N ARG A 182 8.87 1.24 -34.10
CA ARG A 182 9.74 2.38 -33.78
C ARG A 182 11.09 1.98 -33.20
N SER A 183 11.35 0.68 -33.02
CA SER A 183 12.48 0.18 -32.24
C SER A 183 12.59 0.86 -30.87
N ALA A 184 11.44 1.12 -30.25
CA ALA A 184 11.31 1.86 -29.00
C ALA A 184 11.27 0.89 -27.81
N ARG A 185 11.73 1.36 -26.65
CA ARG A 185 11.63 0.60 -25.40
C ARG A 185 10.21 0.69 -24.86
N LEU A 186 9.63 -0.45 -24.53
CA LEU A 186 8.28 -0.56 -23.97
C LEU A 186 8.35 -0.76 -22.45
N TYR A 187 7.83 0.19 -21.70
CA TYR A 187 7.56 0.06 -20.27
C TYR A 187 6.14 -0.44 -20.08
N PHE A 188 5.98 -1.65 -19.52
CA PHE A 188 4.67 -2.21 -19.21
C PHE A 188 4.37 -2.02 -17.73
N LEU A 189 3.50 -1.05 -17.44
CA LEU A 189 3.12 -0.66 -16.09
C LEU A 189 1.86 -1.40 -15.64
N PHE A 190 2.04 -2.28 -14.65
CA PHE A 190 0.94 -2.91 -13.93
C PHE A 190 0.67 -2.15 -12.63
N VAL A 191 -0.49 -1.49 -12.53
CA VAL A 191 -0.91 -0.80 -11.30
C VAL A 191 -1.96 -1.60 -10.53
N ARG A 192 -1.56 -2.09 -9.35
CA ARG A 192 -2.45 -2.67 -8.36
C ARG A 192 -3.16 -1.56 -7.59
N GLU A 193 -4.45 -1.36 -7.85
CA GLU A 193 -5.26 -0.39 -7.10
C GLU A 193 -5.65 -0.95 -5.73
N VAL A 194 -5.22 -0.30 -4.66
CA VAL A 194 -5.59 -0.62 -3.27
C VAL A 194 -6.38 0.54 -2.67
N GLN A 195 -7.62 0.28 -2.27
CA GLN A 195 -8.56 1.28 -1.78
C GLN A 195 -8.32 1.60 -0.29
N VAL A 196 -7.13 2.08 0.02
CA VAL A 196 -6.68 2.42 1.37
C VAL A 196 -6.05 3.82 1.34
N ALA A 197 -6.33 4.63 2.35
CA ALA A 197 -5.90 6.03 2.45
C ALA A 197 -4.44 6.20 2.93
N THR A 198 -3.59 5.19 2.75
CA THR A 198 -2.20 5.15 3.23
C THR A 198 -1.31 4.69 2.08
N ASP A 199 -0.06 5.13 2.05
CA ASP A 199 0.91 4.62 1.08
C ASP A 199 1.18 3.14 1.36
N VAL A 200 0.93 2.32 0.34
CA VAL A 200 0.96 0.88 0.42
C VAL A 200 2.17 0.38 -0.37
N SER A 201 3.12 -0.27 0.30
CA SER A 201 4.25 -0.93 -0.36
C SER A 201 3.86 -2.37 -0.69
N GLY A 202 3.53 -2.65 -1.95
CA GLY A 202 3.28 -4.02 -2.39
C GLY A 202 4.51 -4.69 -2.96
N ASN A 203 4.76 -5.93 -2.56
CA ASN A 203 5.76 -6.78 -3.18
C ASN A 203 5.12 -7.49 -4.39
N LEU A 204 5.77 -7.48 -5.55
CA LEU A 204 5.36 -8.27 -6.72
C LEU A 204 5.28 -9.77 -6.36
N GLU A 205 6.11 -10.21 -5.40
CA GLU A 205 6.16 -11.60 -4.97
C GLU A 205 4.82 -12.16 -4.48
N ASP A 206 4.04 -11.31 -3.82
CA ASP A 206 2.75 -11.63 -3.22
C ASP A 206 1.57 -11.55 -4.23
N ASP A 207 1.79 -10.97 -5.41
CA ASP A 207 0.75 -10.72 -6.42
C ASP A 207 0.79 -11.73 -7.58
N LYS A 208 0.03 -12.82 -7.43
CA LYS A 208 -0.06 -13.89 -8.43
C LYS A 208 -0.61 -13.41 -9.77
N GLU A 209 -1.56 -12.47 -9.78
CA GLU A 209 -2.17 -11.96 -11.01
C GLU A 209 -1.17 -11.08 -11.76
N ALA A 210 -0.46 -10.20 -11.06
CA ALA A 210 0.59 -9.38 -11.68
C ALA A 210 1.71 -10.26 -12.26
N LYS A 211 2.17 -11.28 -11.53
CA LYS A 211 3.16 -12.25 -12.03
C LYS A 211 2.70 -12.93 -13.32
N GLN A 212 1.46 -13.43 -13.35
CA GLN A 212 0.92 -14.10 -14.54
C GLN A 212 0.86 -13.16 -15.75
N VAL A 213 0.38 -11.93 -15.55
CA VAL A 213 0.28 -10.93 -16.63
C VAL A 213 1.65 -10.51 -17.13
N LEU A 214 2.59 -10.21 -16.24
CA LEU A 214 3.93 -9.77 -16.62
C LEU A 214 4.70 -10.88 -17.35
N GLU A 215 4.56 -12.14 -16.91
CA GLU A 215 5.12 -13.30 -17.63
C GLU A 215 4.50 -13.50 -19.01
N GLU A 216 3.18 -13.34 -19.14
CA GLU A 216 2.50 -13.43 -20.43
C GLU A 216 2.99 -12.35 -21.41
N VAL A 217 3.08 -11.10 -20.95
CA VAL A 217 3.56 -9.98 -21.77
C VAL A 217 5.03 -10.16 -22.13
N ARG A 218 5.87 -10.63 -21.19
CA ARG A 218 7.29 -10.92 -21.42
C ARG A 218 7.49 -11.93 -22.54
N ARG A 219 6.67 -12.99 -22.59
CA ARG A 219 6.72 -14.00 -23.67
C ARG A 219 6.37 -13.39 -25.02
N VAL A 220 5.29 -12.62 -25.10
CA VAL A 220 4.87 -11.98 -26.37
C VAL A 220 5.90 -10.96 -26.85
N ALA A 221 6.48 -10.17 -25.94
CA ALA A 221 7.52 -9.21 -26.28
C ALA A 221 8.79 -9.89 -26.78
N ALA A 222 9.18 -11.03 -26.17
CA ALA A 222 10.32 -11.82 -26.61
C ALA A 222 10.11 -12.38 -28.03
N ASP A 223 8.90 -12.89 -28.33
CA ASP A 223 8.54 -13.38 -29.68
C ASP A 223 8.62 -12.27 -30.74
N GLN A 224 8.27 -11.04 -30.37
CA GLN A 224 8.28 -9.87 -31.25
C GLN A 224 9.61 -9.10 -31.26
N LYS A 225 10.62 -9.55 -30.49
CA LYS A 225 11.93 -8.90 -30.31
C LYS A 225 11.83 -7.44 -29.83
N VAL A 226 10.88 -7.16 -28.95
CA VAL A 226 10.67 -5.84 -28.35
C VAL A 226 11.43 -5.74 -27.02
N LEU A 227 12.12 -4.61 -26.81
CA LEU A 227 12.77 -4.30 -25.54
C LEU A 227 11.72 -3.93 -24.48
N LEU A 228 11.32 -4.92 -23.67
CA LEU A 228 10.31 -4.77 -22.63
C LEU A 228 10.93 -4.58 -21.25
N THR A 229 10.47 -3.56 -20.51
CA THR A 229 10.72 -3.40 -19.08
C THR A 229 9.41 -3.50 -18.30
N PRO A 230 9.16 -4.59 -17.56
CA PRO A 230 7.99 -4.70 -16.71
C PRO A 230 8.15 -3.81 -15.46
N VAL A 231 7.11 -3.03 -15.15
CA VAL A 231 7.07 -2.15 -13.99
C VAL A 231 5.83 -2.50 -13.17
N TYR A 232 6.04 -2.84 -11.90
CA TYR A 232 4.94 -3.12 -10.96
C TYR A 232 4.84 -2.00 -9.92
N CYS A 233 3.63 -1.47 -9.75
CA CYS A 233 3.35 -0.45 -8.75
C CYS A 233 2.05 -0.76 -8.00
N VAL A 234 2.02 -0.39 -6.72
CA VAL A 234 0.81 -0.40 -5.90
C VAL A 234 0.42 1.02 -5.57
N SER A 235 -0.84 1.37 -5.79
CA SER A 235 -1.32 2.72 -5.52
C SER A 235 -2.80 2.75 -5.21
N ASN A 236 -3.24 3.80 -4.52
CA ASN A 236 -4.65 4.11 -4.30
C ASN A 236 -5.33 4.72 -5.53
N ARG A 237 -4.57 5.34 -6.45
CA ARG A 237 -5.04 6.01 -7.66
C ARG A 237 -4.12 5.69 -8.82
N ALA A 238 -4.65 4.97 -9.81
CA ALA A 238 -3.87 4.56 -10.98
C ALA A 238 -3.44 5.75 -11.85
N SER A 239 -4.26 6.79 -11.96
CA SER A 239 -3.96 7.99 -12.75
C SER A 239 -2.66 8.66 -12.33
N ASP A 240 -2.48 8.82 -11.03
CA ASP A 240 -1.37 9.60 -10.47
C ASP A 240 -0.05 8.85 -10.68
N MET A 241 -0.05 7.53 -10.46
CA MET A 241 1.11 6.69 -10.75
C MET A 241 1.44 6.63 -12.24
N ILE A 242 0.44 6.58 -13.13
CA ILE A 242 0.69 6.56 -14.58
C ILE A 242 1.40 7.84 -15.00
N THR A 243 0.90 9.00 -14.54
CA THR A 243 1.50 10.31 -14.83
C THR A 243 2.91 10.43 -14.25
N GLU A 244 3.09 10.01 -12.99
CA GLU A 244 4.40 10.02 -12.34
C GLU A 244 5.41 9.12 -13.08
N MET A 245 5.03 7.88 -13.41
CA MET A 245 5.89 6.97 -14.15
C MET A 245 6.17 7.44 -15.57
N ALA A 246 5.21 8.08 -16.24
CA ALA A 246 5.46 8.69 -17.55
C ALA A 246 6.55 9.76 -17.46
N ALA A 247 6.52 10.61 -16.43
CA ALA A 247 7.53 11.64 -16.21
C ALA A 247 8.87 11.05 -15.77
N THR A 248 8.89 10.14 -14.79
CA THR A 248 10.11 9.53 -14.24
C THR A 248 10.87 8.73 -15.28
N LEU A 249 10.16 7.98 -16.15
CA LEU A 249 10.78 7.18 -17.19
C LEU A 249 11.08 7.99 -18.47
N GLY A 250 10.60 9.23 -18.54
CA GLY A 250 10.73 10.08 -19.73
C GLY A 250 10.05 9.45 -20.94
N ALA A 251 8.80 9.01 -20.79
CA ALA A 251 8.05 8.40 -21.88
C ALA A 251 7.59 9.45 -22.90
N ASP A 252 7.80 9.19 -24.19
CA ASP A 252 7.36 10.07 -25.29
C ASP A 252 5.91 9.78 -25.72
N LEU A 253 5.42 8.59 -25.35
CA LEU A 253 4.10 8.07 -25.69
C LEU A 253 3.56 7.25 -24.52
N VAL A 254 2.38 7.64 -24.02
CA VAL A 254 1.60 6.88 -23.05
C VAL A 254 0.42 6.23 -23.77
N VAL A 255 0.32 4.91 -23.68
CA VAL A 255 -0.79 4.13 -24.25
C VAL A 255 -1.69 3.66 -23.11
N LEU A 256 -2.97 4.03 -23.18
CA LEU A 256 -4.00 3.57 -22.24
C LEU A 256 -5.05 2.73 -22.96
N GLY A 257 -5.49 1.66 -22.29
CA GLY A 257 -6.68 0.94 -22.70
C GLY A 257 -7.94 1.72 -22.35
N GLY A 258 -8.83 1.90 -23.32
CA GLY A 258 -10.19 2.33 -23.09
C GLY A 258 -10.82 1.40 -22.04
N SER A 259 -11.26 1.98 -20.92
CA SER A 259 -11.80 1.21 -19.82
C SER A 259 -13.09 0.51 -20.24
N ARG A 260 -13.02 -0.76 -20.67
CA ARG A 260 -14.19 -1.66 -20.77
C ARG A 260 -14.71 -2.08 -19.39
N ARG A 261 -14.52 -1.26 -18.34
CA ARG A 261 -15.26 -1.43 -17.09
C ARG A 261 -16.66 -0.86 -17.32
N LYS A 262 -17.69 -1.60 -16.90
CA LYS A 262 -19.12 -1.23 -17.05
C LYS A 262 -19.29 0.27 -16.76
N VAL A 263 -19.94 1.00 -17.67
CA VAL A 263 -20.14 2.47 -17.68
C VAL A 263 -20.46 3.07 -16.30
N LEU A 264 -21.22 2.34 -15.46
CA LEU A 264 -21.58 2.74 -14.10
C LEU A 264 -20.38 2.85 -13.12
N VAL A 265 -19.30 2.09 -13.35
CA VAL A 265 -18.06 2.11 -12.54
C VAL A 265 -17.16 3.29 -12.93
N ASN A 266 -17.14 3.66 -14.22
CA ASN A 266 -16.38 4.83 -14.69
C ASN A 266 -16.97 6.14 -14.16
N LEU A 267 -18.30 6.21 -14.01
CA LEU A 267 -18.99 7.36 -13.42
C LEU A 267 -18.71 7.53 -11.91
N LEU A 268 -18.40 6.43 -11.20
CA LEU A 268 -18.15 6.43 -9.74
C LEU A 268 -16.68 6.59 -9.36
N ARG A 269 -15.73 6.12 -10.19
CA ARG A 269 -14.27 6.21 -9.91
C ARG A 269 -13.55 7.37 -10.59
N GLY A 270 -14.22 8.07 -11.51
CA GLY A 270 -13.56 8.98 -12.45
C GLY A 270 -12.89 8.19 -13.58
N ASP A 271 -12.88 8.77 -14.77
CA ASP A 271 -12.23 8.17 -15.92
C ASP A 271 -10.71 8.33 -15.78
N THR A 272 -9.99 7.21 -15.62
CA THR A 272 -8.53 7.20 -15.55
C THR A 272 -7.91 7.83 -16.79
N VAL A 273 -8.55 7.69 -17.96
CA VAL A 273 -8.10 8.34 -19.20
C VAL A 273 -8.21 9.86 -19.08
N GLN A 274 -9.34 10.37 -18.58
CA GLN A 274 -9.59 11.79 -18.41
C GLN A 274 -8.69 12.44 -17.34
N GLN A 275 -8.42 11.72 -16.24
CA GLN A 275 -7.51 12.19 -15.20
C GLN A 275 -6.06 12.23 -15.70
N VAL A 276 -5.61 11.17 -16.39
CA VAL A 276 -4.25 11.12 -16.96
C VAL A 276 -4.09 12.18 -18.05
N SER A 277 -5.09 12.42 -18.91
CA SER A 277 -5.02 13.48 -19.93
C SER A 277 -4.89 14.89 -19.36
N HIS A 278 -5.43 15.15 -18.16
CA HIS A 278 -5.35 16.47 -17.54
C HIS A 278 -4.05 16.68 -16.75
N SER A 279 -3.39 15.60 -16.33
CA SER A 279 -2.19 15.67 -15.48
C SER A 279 -0.89 15.39 -16.24
N LEU A 280 -0.95 14.85 -17.45
CA LEU A 280 0.23 14.62 -18.29
C LEU A 280 0.85 15.95 -18.77
N PRO A 281 2.19 16.08 -18.74
CA PRO A 281 2.90 17.17 -19.42
C PRO A 281 2.55 17.21 -20.92
N GLU A 282 2.47 18.41 -21.51
CA GLU A 282 2.12 18.61 -22.93
C GLU A 282 3.11 17.95 -23.91
N GLU A 283 4.31 17.64 -23.43
CA GLU A 283 5.39 16.98 -24.17
C GLU A 283 5.13 15.49 -24.42
N ILE A 284 4.27 14.86 -23.61
CA ILE A 284 3.99 13.42 -23.65
C ILE A 284 2.70 13.16 -24.42
N ARG A 285 2.80 12.40 -25.52
CA ARG A 285 1.61 12.05 -26.31
C ARG A 285 0.80 10.97 -25.60
N LEU A 286 -0.52 11.16 -25.51
CA LEU A 286 -1.45 10.16 -24.98
C LEU A 286 -2.24 9.50 -26.12
N VAL A 287 -2.21 8.17 -26.18
CA VAL A 287 -3.04 7.37 -27.10
C VAL A 287 -3.98 6.46 -26.32
N VAL A 288 -5.26 6.49 -26.67
CA VAL A 288 -6.31 5.70 -26.03
C VAL A 288 -6.83 4.67 -27.02
N VAL A 289 -6.73 3.38 -26.66
CA VAL A 289 -7.11 2.25 -27.53
C VAL A 289 -8.31 1.51 -26.92
N GLY A 290 -9.47 1.52 -27.59
CA GLY A 290 -10.75 0.93 -27.12
C GLY A 290 -11.00 -0.53 -27.55
#